data_AF-A0A0G1BQZ0-F1
#
_entry.id   AF-A0A0G1BQZ0-F1
#
_cell.length_a   1.000
_cell.length_b   1.000
_cell.length_c   1.000
_cell.angle_alpha   90.00
_cell.angle_beta   90.00
_cell.angle_gamma   90.00
#
_symmetry.space_group_name_H-M   'P 1'
#
loop_
_entity.id
_entity.type
_entity.pdbx_description
1 polymer ?
#
loop_
_entity_poly.entity_id
_entity_poly.type
_entity_poly.pdbx_seq_one_letter_code
_entity_poly.pdbx_strand_id
1 'polypeptide(L)'
;MFTRTVTDGQIEKAVEWWGLALKEGPNFSETSDRYSEFEKKIIARRRPITDDQIIAFKTSLRQSLKAEREELKDELRQELGCWTDYYPSEMLWNALEVAGLDGGNMTLLPPKIHILIWDGGVQVNGREIFRSQ
;
A
#
# COMPACT_ATOMS: atom_id res chain seq x y z
N MET A 1 -12.02 24.65 16.10
CA MET A 1 -11.60 24.33 14.72
C MET A 1 -11.16 22.87 14.76
N PHE A 2 -11.96 21.93 14.26
CA PHE A 2 -11.54 20.53 14.19
C PHE A 2 -10.58 20.40 13.02
N THR A 3 -9.28 20.37 13.28
CA THR A 3 -8.29 19.95 12.29
C THR A 3 -8.57 18.48 12.01
N ARG A 4 -9.16 18.23 10.85
CA ARG A 4 -9.47 16.89 10.37
C ARG A 4 -8.19 16.28 9.83
N THR A 5 -7.47 15.58 10.70
CA THR A 5 -6.10 15.08 10.46
C THR A 5 -6.14 13.58 10.23
N VAL A 6 -5.30 13.09 9.31
CA VAL A 6 -5.12 11.65 9.11
C VAL A 6 -4.49 11.03 10.36
N THR A 7 -5.16 10.05 10.94
CA THR A 7 -4.74 9.36 12.16
C THR A 7 -3.73 8.25 11.87
N ASP A 8 -2.91 7.91 12.87
CA ASP A 8 -2.01 6.76 12.79
C ASP A 8 -2.77 5.45 12.51
N GLY A 9 -3.99 5.30 13.04
CA GLY A 9 -4.83 4.12 12.77
C GLY A 9 -5.23 3.98 11.29
N GLN A 10 -5.50 5.10 10.61
CA GLN A 10 -5.80 5.09 9.17
C GLN A 10 -4.56 4.71 8.34
N ILE A 11 -3.39 5.24 8.71
CA ILE A 11 -2.11 4.85 8.09
C ILE A 11 -1.86 3.35 8.27
N GLU A 12 -2.03 2.81 9.49
CA GLU A 12 -1.84 1.38 9.72
C GLU A 12 -2.78 0.52 8.89
N LYS A 13 -4.02 0.95 8.66
CA LYS A 13 -4.96 0.19 7.82
C LYS A 13 -4.50 0.10 6.36
N ALA A 14 -4.00 1.20 5.79
CA ALA A 14 -3.41 1.18 4.46
C ALA A 14 -2.15 0.30 4.40
N VAL A 15 -1.28 0.38 5.40
CA VAL A 15 -0.04 -0.41 5.49
C VAL A 15 -0.33 -1.91 5.67
N GLU A 16 -1.32 -2.26 6.49
CA GLU A 16 -1.79 -3.63 6.66
C GLU A 16 -2.32 -4.21 5.35
N TRP A 17 -3.13 -3.43 4.63
CA TRP A 17 -3.68 -3.84 3.35
C TRP A 17 -2.58 -4.15 2.33
N TRP A 18 -1.60 -3.24 2.17
CA TRP A 18 -0.47 -3.47 1.26
C TRP A 18 0.40 -4.66 1.68
N GLY A 19 0.63 -4.83 2.99
CA GLY A 19 1.37 -5.98 3.50
C GLY A 19 0.69 -7.31 3.21
N LEU A 20 -0.64 -7.38 3.31
CA LEU A 20 -1.43 -8.57 2.93
C LEU A 20 -1.37 -8.81 1.42
N ALA A 21 -1.54 -7.76 0.62
CA ALA A 21 -1.44 -7.84 -0.83
C ALA A 21 -0.07 -8.37 -1.29
N LEU A 22 1.01 -7.89 -0.67
CA LEU A 22 2.36 -8.37 -0.95
C LEU A 22 2.54 -9.83 -0.53
N LYS A 23 2.05 -10.21 0.66
CA LYS A 23 2.20 -11.56 1.21
C LYS A 23 1.43 -12.61 0.41
N GLU A 24 0.18 -12.33 0.09
CA GLU A 24 -0.74 -13.27 -0.54
C GLU A 24 -0.67 -13.21 -2.08
N GLY A 25 -0.21 -12.08 -2.64
CA GLY A 25 -0.12 -11.85 -4.08
C GLY A 25 -1.45 -12.17 -4.78
N PRO A 26 -1.47 -13.09 -5.75
CA PRO A 26 -2.70 -13.44 -6.48
C PRO A 26 -3.73 -14.18 -5.63
N ASN A 27 -3.36 -14.68 -4.45
CA ASN A 27 -4.32 -15.29 -3.52
C ASN A 27 -5.03 -14.24 -2.66
N PHE A 28 -4.58 -12.97 -2.69
CA PHE A 28 -5.25 -11.91 -1.95
C PHE A 28 -6.62 -11.66 -2.57
N SER A 29 -7.66 -12.05 -1.84
CA SER A 29 -9.03 -12.11 -2.40
C SER A 29 -9.50 -10.77 -2.99
N GLU A 30 -9.11 -9.65 -2.40
CA GLU A 30 -9.50 -8.30 -2.82
C GLU A 30 -8.93 -7.88 -4.19
N THR A 31 -7.86 -8.53 -4.65
CA THR A 31 -7.16 -8.16 -5.88
C THR A 31 -6.80 -9.35 -6.78
N SER A 32 -7.28 -10.55 -6.44
CA SER A 32 -6.93 -11.79 -7.15
C SER A 32 -7.28 -11.77 -8.64
N ASP A 33 -8.35 -11.06 -9.00
CA ASP A 33 -8.85 -10.85 -10.36
C ASP A 33 -8.01 -9.87 -11.18
N ARG A 34 -7.13 -9.10 -10.53
CA ARG A 34 -6.28 -8.09 -11.19
C ARG A 34 -5.01 -8.65 -11.79
N TYR A 35 -4.59 -9.83 -11.34
CA TYR A 35 -3.46 -10.53 -11.93
C TYR A 35 -3.89 -11.30 -13.17
N SER A 36 -3.17 -11.11 -14.26
CA SER A 36 -3.28 -11.95 -15.44
C SER A 36 -2.80 -13.38 -15.16
N GLU A 37 -3.27 -14.35 -15.96
CA GLU A 37 -2.80 -15.74 -15.86
C GLU A 37 -1.29 -15.89 -16.10
N PHE A 38 -0.69 -14.98 -16.86
CA PHE A 38 0.75 -14.95 -17.07
C PHE A 38 1.49 -14.53 -15.79
N GLU A 39 1.02 -13.47 -15.11
CA GLU A 39 1.60 -13.01 -13.85
C GLU A 39 1.43 -14.06 -12.75
N LYS A 40 0.26 -14.70 -12.65
CA LYS A 40 0.03 -15.82 -11.71
C LYS A 40 1.04 -16.94 -11.91
N LYS A 41 1.34 -17.32 -13.16
CA LYS A 41 2.36 -18.34 -13.48
C LYS A 41 3.77 -17.90 -13.11
N ILE A 42 4.11 -16.63 -13.30
CA ILE A 42 5.40 -16.08 -12.87
C ILE A 42 5.51 -16.14 -11.35
N ILE A 43 4.48 -15.65 -10.63
CA ILE A 43 4.47 -15.57 -9.17
C ILE A 43 4.53 -16.97 -8.55
N ALA A 44 3.80 -17.95 -9.09
CA ALA A 44 3.80 -19.33 -8.61
C ALA A 44 5.19 -20.01 -8.65
N ARG A 45 6.13 -19.49 -9.46
CA ARG A 45 7.50 -20.01 -9.58
C ARG A 45 8.51 -19.27 -8.69
N ARG A 46 8.09 -18.20 -8.01
CA ARG A 46 8.97 -17.40 -7.16
C ARG A 46 9.19 -18.05 -5.81
N ARG A 47 10.29 -17.64 -5.17
CA ARG A 47 10.43 -17.87 -3.73
C ARG A 47 9.33 -17.08 -3.02
N PRO A 48 8.69 -17.66 -2.00
CA PRO A 48 7.76 -16.92 -1.14
C PRO A 48 8.45 -15.70 -0.53
N ILE A 49 7.70 -14.62 -0.40
CA ILE A 49 8.14 -13.43 0.34
C ILE A 49 8.11 -13.78 1.83
N THR A 50 9.20 -13.51 2.55
CA THR A 50 9.31 -13.89 3.97
C THR A 50 8.60 -12.88 4.87
N ASP A 51 8.24 -13.30 6.08
CA ASP A 51 7.60 -12.40 7.05
C ASP A 51 8.53 -11.22 7.41
N ASP A 52 9.85 -11.40 7.46
CA ASP A 52 10.82 -10.32 7.67
C ASP A 52 10.77 -9.28 6.55
N GLN A 53 10.65 -9.72 5.29
CA GLN A 53 10.49 -8.81 4.15
C GLN A 53 9.18 -8.05 4.22
N ILE A 54 8.09 -8.71 4.63
CA ILE A 54 6.79 -8.04 4.86
C ILE A 54 6.90 -7.01 5.98
N ILE A 55 7.59 -7.33 7.09
CA ILE A 55 7.82 -6.41 8.21
C ILE A 55 8.63 -5.20 7.77
N ALA A 56 9.71 -5.40 7.02
CA ALA A 56 10.56 -4.33 6.49
C ALA A 56 9.76 -3.41 5.55
N PHE A 57 9.01 -4.00 4.60
CA PHE A 57 8.13 -3.28 3.68
C PHE A 57 7.11 -2.42 4.45
N LYS A 58 6.36 -3.02 5.38
CA LYS A 58 5.35 -2.31 6.18
C LYS A 58 5.96 -1.18 7.00
N THR A 59 7.16 -1.38 7.52
CA THR A 59 7.88 -0.38 8.33
C THR A 59 8.28 0.82 7.51
N SER A 60 8.87 0.59 6.33
CA SER A 60 9.26 1.67 5.42
C SER A 60 8.04 2.44 4.91
N LEU A 61 7.00 1.75 4.42
CA LEU A 61 5.79 2.42 3.92
C LEU A 61 5.10 3.28 4.98
N ARG A 62 5.00 2.78 6.22
CA ARG A 62 4.45 3.53 7.35
C ARG A 62 5.23 4.81 7.61
N GLN A 63 6.57 4.74 7.57
CA GLN A 63 7.42 5.92 7.79
C GLN A 63 7.21 6.96 6.69
N SER A 64 7.14 6.54 5.43
CA SER A 64 6.87 7.43 4.30
C SER A 64 5.51 8.13 4.42
N LEU A 65 4.44 7.39 4.72
CA LEU A 65 3.10 7.97 4.90
C LEU A 65 3.04 8.94 6.08
N LYS A 66 3.76 8.63 7.18
CA LYS A 66 3.86 9.55 8.32
C LYS A 66 4.63 10.81 7.96
N ALA A 67 5.72 10.70 7.21
CA ALA A 67 6.50 11.86 6.76
C ALA A 67 5.67 12.77 5.86
N GLU A 68 4.99 12.20 4.86
CA GLU A 68 4.11 12.95 3.95
C GLU A 68 2.96 13.63 4.71
N ARG A 69 2.36 12.97 5.71
CA ARG A 69 1.38 13.62 6.59
C ARG A 69 1.92 14.86 7.28
N GLU A 70 3.15 14.80 7.79
CA GLU A 70 3.78 15.95 8.46
C GLU A 70 4.07 17.10 7.48
N GLU A 71 4.37 16.79 6.22
CA GLU A 71 4.52 17.79 5.16
C GLU A 71 3.18 18.47 4.83
N LEU A 72 2.08 17.71 4.86
CA LEU A 72 0.72 18.20 4.61
C LEU A 72 0.04 18.81 5.85
N LYS A 73 0.72 18.95 6.99
CA LYS A 73 0.07 19.31 8.26
C LYS A 73 -0.65 20.66 8.24
N ASP A 74 -0.14 21.60 7.44
CA ASP A 74 -0.66 22.96 7.30
C ASP A 74 -1.63 23.09 6.11
N GLU A 75 -1.85 22.01 5.36
CA GLU A 75 -2.80 22.00 4.25
C GLU A 75 -4.25 21.91 4.71
N LEU A 76 -5.14 22.53 3.93
CA LEU A 76 -6.59 22.50 4.16
C LEU A 76 -7.17 21.08 4.11
N ARG A 77 -6.53 20.17 3.37
CA ARG A 77 -6.96 18.77 3.20
C ARG A 77 -5.74 17.86 3.23
N GLN A 78 -5.64 17.03 4.26
CA GLN A 78 -4.62 15.98 4.31
C GLN A 78 -5.13 14.75 3.59
N GLU A 79 -4.62 14.53 2.38
CA GLU A 79 -4.87 13.31 1.61
C GLU A 79 -3.54 12.63 1.33
N LEU A 80 -3.36 11.42 1.85
CA LEU A 80 -2.21 10.58 1.53
C LEU A 80 -2.63 9.53 0.51
N GLY A 81 -1.72 9.19 -0.39
CA GLY A 81 -2.01 8.23 -1.45
C GLY A 81 -0.84 7.30 -1.73
N CYS A 82 -1.14 6.02 -1.91
CA CYS A 82 -0.19 5.06 -2.46
C CYS A 82 -0.87 4.21 -3.53
N TRP A 83 -0.21 4.03 -4.66
CA TRP A 83 -0.85 3.43 -5.83
C TRP A 83 0.09 2.58 -6.67
N THR A 84 -0.50 1.65 -7.41
CA THR A 84 0.14 0.88 -8.48
C THR A 84 -0.64 1.14 -9.75
N ASP A 85 -0.08 1.89 -10.70
CA ASP A 85 -0.65 2.01 -12.03
C ASP A 85 0.15 1.14 -13.00
N TYR A 86 0.95 1.77 -13.86
CA TYR A 86 1.98 1.11 -14.65
C TYR A 86 3.22 0.79 -13.80
N TYR A 87 3.46 1.57 -12.75
CA TYR A 87 4.52 1.37 -11.76
C TYR A 87 3.97 1.64 -10.36
N PRO A 88 4.56 1.06 -9.31
CA PRO A 88 4.26 1.48 -7.94
C PRO A 88 4.65 2.96 -7.75
N SER A 89 3.92 3.67 -6.89
CA SER A 89 4.33 5.00 -6.44
C SER A 89 5.70 4.94 -5.76
N GLU A 90 6.41 6.06 -5.72
CA GLU A 90 7.78 6.12 -5.18
C GLU A 90 7.90 5.55 -3.77
N MET A 91 6.92 5.82 -2.90
CA MET A 91 6.91 5.26 -1.54
C MET A 91 6.78 3.72 -1.51
N LEU A 92 6.00 3.14 -2.43
CA LEU A 92 5.87 1.69 -2.54
C LEU A 92 7.12 1.07 -3.14
N TRP A 93 7.71 1.72 -4.14
CA TRP A 93 9.00 1.33 -4.71
C TRP A 93 10.08 1.27 -3.62
N ASN A 94 10.24 2.37 -2.87
CA ASN A 94 11.25 2.47 -1.81
C ASN A 94 11.01 1.44 -0.70
N ALA A 95 9.75 1.20 -0.33
CA ALA A 95 9.40 0.19 0.66
C ALA A 95 9.76 -1.25 0.19
N LEU A 96 9.61 -1.54 -1.11
CA LEU A 96 10.04 -2.82 -1.69
C LEU A 96 11.57 -2.94 -1.65
N GLU A 97 12.30 -1.89 -2.04
CA GLU A 97 13.78 -1.91 -2.01
C GLU A 97 14.33 -2.11 -0.60
N VAL A 98 13.76 -1.44 0.41
CA VAL A 98 14.13 -1.61 1.83
C VAL A 98 13.87 -3.05 2.30
N ALA A 99 12.83 -3.70 1.77
CA ALA A 99 12.55 -5.12 2.03
C ALA A 99 13.46 -6.10 1.27
N GLY A 100 14.44 -5.60 0.51
CA GLY A 100 15.31 -6.42 -0.33
C GLY A 100 14.55 -7.06 -1.50
N LEU A 101 13.46 -6.45 -1.93
CA LEU A 101 12.66 -6.84 -3.09
C LEU A 101 12.93 -5.87 -4.24
N ASP A 102 12.87 -6.36 -5.47
CA ASP A 102 13.01 -5.53 -6.65
C ASP A 102 11.78 -4.64 -6.84
N GLY A 103 11.90 -3.35 -6.53
CA GLY A 103 10.83 -2.35 -6.71
C GLY A 103 10.33 -2.23 -8.16
N GLY A 104 11.17 -2.58 -9.15
CA GLY A 104 10.82 -2.62 -10.57
C GLY A 104 10.02 -3.86 -10.97
N ASN A 105 9.89 -4.84 -10.08
CA ASN A 105 9.13 -6.05 -10.35
C ASN A 105 7.63 -5.82 -10.15
N MET A 106 6.96 -5.43 -11.24
CA MET A 106 5.54 -5.08 -11.30
C MET A 106 4.54 -6.15 -10.84
N THR A 107 5.01 -7.37 -10.56
CA THR A 107 4.13 -8.49 -10.18
C THR A 107 4.20 -8.81 -8.69
N LEU A 108 4.99 -8.06 -7.91
CA LEU A 108 5.03 -8.19 -6.45
C LEU A 108 3.77 -7.62 -5.80
N LEU A 109 3.21 -6.56 -6.38
CA LEU A 109 2.00 -5.89 -5.91
C LEU A 109 0.89 -6.02 -6.96
N PRO A 110 -0.39 -6.01 -6.54
CA PRO A 110 -1.51 -6.04 -7.48
C PRO A 110 -1.52 -4.77 -8.35
N PRO A 111 -1.83 -4.87 -9.65
CA PRO A 111 -1.86 -3.71 -10.53
C PRO A 111 -3.16 -2.90 -10.38
N LYS A 112 -3.10 -1.61 -10.73
CA LYS A 112 -4.24 -0.66 -10.77
C LYS A 112 -4.93 -0.48 -9.42
N ILE A 113 -4.14 -0.35 -8.35
CA ILE A 113 -4.65 -0.10 -7.00
C ILE A 113 -4.34 1.34 -6.61
N HIS A 114 -5.33 2.05 -6.08
CA HIS A 114 -5.19 3.38 -5.50
C HIS A 114 -5.73 3.32 -4.08
N ILE A 115 -4.85 3.45 -3.09
CA ILE A 115 -5.28 3.65 -1.70
C ILE A 115 -5.26 5.14 -1.40
N LEU A 116 -6.42 5.66 -0.99
CA LEU A 116 -6.58 7.02 -0.50
C LEU A 116 -6.81 6.99 1.01
N ILE A 117 -6.03 7.80 1.74
CA ILE A 117 -6.16 7.99 3.17
C ILE A 117 -6.51 9.46 3.39
N TRP A 118 -7.66 9.71 4.01
CA TRP A 118 -8.11 11.06 4.32
C TRP A 118 -8.65 11.14 5.75
N ASP A 119 -9.11 12.30 6.15
CA ASP A 119 -9.73 12.52 7.46
C ASP A 119 -10.92 11.59 7.75
N GLY A 120 -11.73 11.27 6.74
CA GLY A 120 -12.94 10.45 6.88
C GLY A 120 -12.74 8.93 6.90
N GLY A 121 -11.52 8.40 6.68
CA GLY A 121 -11.31 6.97 6.46
C GLY A 121 -10.20 6.61 5.46
N VAL A 122 -10.25 5.34 5.01
CA VAL A 122 -9.34 4.75 4.03
C VAL A 122 -10.17 4.10 2.93
N GLN A 123 -9.80 4.35 1.68
CA GLN A 123 -10.44 3.76 0.51
C GLN A 123 -9.43 3.04 -0.36
N VAL A 124 -9.86 1.97 -1.01
CA VAL A 124 -9.13 1.27 -2.07
C VAL A 124 -9.95 1.35 -3.34
N ASN A 125 -9.43 2.01 -4.37
CA ASN A 125 -10.13 2.25 -5.65
C ASN A 125 -11.54 2.85 -5.45
N GLY A 126 -11.67 3.79 -4.52
CA GLY A 126 -12.95 4.45 -4.18
C GLY A 126 -13.89 3.61 -3.30
N ARG A 127 -13.53 2.37 -2.96
CA ARG A 127 -14.28 1.54 -1.99
C ARG A 127 -13.73 1.76 -0.59
N GLU A 128 -14.57 2.20 0.34
CA GLU A 128 -14.21 2.35 1.75
C GLU A 128 -13.88 0.99 2.38
N ILE A 129 -12.70 0.90 3.00
CA ILE A 129 -12.24 -0.28 3.76
C ILE A 129 -12.11 0.02 5.26
N PHE A 130 -12.08 1.30 5.63
CA PHE A 130 -12.06 1.76 7.01
C PHE A 130 -12.68 3.15 7.11
N ARG A 131 -13.47 3.39 8.16
CA ARG A 131 -14.07 4.69 8.47
C ARG A 131 -13.60 5.16 9.85
N SER A 132 -13.10 6.38 9.94
CA SER A 132 -12.84 7.00 11.25
C SER A 132 -14.17 7.36 11.91
N GLN A 133 -14.30 7.04 13.20
CA GLN A 133 -15.44 7.46 14.03
C GLN A 133 -15.22 8.85 14.58
#